data_AF-D4XQ49-F1
#
_entry.id   AF-D4XQ49-F1
#
_cell.length_a   1.000
_cell.length_b   1.000
_cell.length_c   1.000
_cell.angle_alpha   90.00
_cell.angle_beta   90.00
_cell.angle_gamma   90.00
#
_symmetry.space_group_name_H-M   'P 1'
#
loop_
_entity.id
_entity.type
_entity.pdbx_description
1 polymer ?
#
loop_
_entity_poly.entity_id
_entity_poly.type
_entity_poly.pdbx_seq_one_letter_code
_entity_poly.pdbx_strand_id
1 'polypeptide(L)' 'MVQDNLSWVPFTQLANVTGLPAMSVPLYWNKHGLPLGSQFIAPFGREDRLLQLAAQLEQAQPWMPQYKKISL' A
#
# COMPACT_ATOMS: atom_id res chain seq x y z
N MET A 1 -2.19 -2.95 -25.45
CA MET A 1 -1.06 -2.17 -24.88
C MET A 1 -1.44 -1.48 -23.55
N VAL A 2 -2.48 -0.64 -23.47
CA VAL A 2 -2.92 -0.04 -22.19
C VAL A 2 -3.84 -0.98 -21.40
N GLN A 3 -4.83 -1.59 -22.04
CA GLN A 3 -5.75 -2.55 -21.40
C GLN A 3 -5.03 -3.77 -20.82
N ASP A 4 -4.01 -4.28 -21.51
CA ASP A 4 -3.24 -5.45 -21.05
C ASP A 4 -2.35 -5.15 -19.84
N ASN A 5 -1.97 -3.88 -19.62
CA ASN A 5 -1.16 -3.50 -18.47
C ASN A 5 -2.05 -3.28 -17.23
N LEU A 6 -3.21 -2.68 -17.42
CA LEU A 6 -4.23 -2.46 -16.39
C LEU A 6 -4.74 -3.78 -15.79
N SER A 7 -4.67 -4.90 -16.52
CA SER A 7 -5.10 -6.20 -15.99
C SER A 7 -4.15 -6.76 -14.93
N TRP A 8 -2.85 -6.48 -15.03
CA TRP A 8 -1.82 -6.99 -14.10
C TRP A 8 -1.60 -6.08 -12.89
N VAL A 9 -1.83 -4.77 -13.03
CA VAL A 9 -1.65 -3.77 -11.98
C VAL A 9 -2.88 -2.85 -11.86
N PRO A 10 -4.09 -3.39 -11.64
CA PRO A 10 -5.34 -2.65 -11.79
C PRO A 10 -5.50 -1.48 -10.83
N PHE A 11 -4.80 -1.49 -9.69
CA PHE A 11 -4.99 -0.51 -8.62
C PHE A 11 -3.96 0.62 -8.63
N THR A 12 -2.70 0.34 -8.98
CA THR A 12 -1.61 1.32 -8.85
C THR A 12 -1.54 2.33 -10.00
N GLN A 13 -1.99 1.98 -11.20
CA GLN A 13 -1.80 2.85 -12.38
C GLN A 13 -2.56 4.16 -12.27
N LEU A 14 -3.69 4.19 -11.56
CA LEU A 14 -4.49 5.40 -11.39
C LEU A 14 -3.66 6.53 -10.77
N ALA A 15 -2.85 6.23 -9.75
CA ALA A 15 -1.99 7.21 -9.11
C ALA A 15 -0.91 7.74 -10.07
N ASN A 16 -0.29 6.86 -10.88
CA ASN A 16 0.73 7.26 -11.86
C ASN A 16 0.18 8.22 -12.92
N VAL A 17 -1.02 7.93 -13.44
CA VAL A 17 -1.65 8.74 -14.50
C VAL A 17 -2.13 10.08 -13.97
N THR A 18 -2.65 10.11 -12.74
CA THR A 18 -3.24 11.32 -12.14
C THR A 18 -2.22 12.17 -11.37
N GLY A 19 -1.04 11.63 -11.04
CA GLY A 19 -0.06 12.27 -10.18
C GLY A 19 -0.53 12.41 -8.72
N LEU A 20 -1.57 11.68 -8.31
CA LEU A 20 -2.06 11.71 -6.94
C LEU A 20 -1.11 10.97 -6.01
N PRO A 21 -0.90 11.47 -4.78
CA PRO A 21 -0.12 10.75 -3.79
C PRO A 21 -0.82 9.44 -3.41
N ALA A 22 -0.03 8.36 -3.37
CA ALA A 22 -0.51 7.03 -3.01
C ALA A 22 0.52 6.31 -2.13
N MET A 23 0.03 5.49 -1.20
CA MET A 23 0.85 4.64 -0.34
C MET A 23 0.28 3.22 -0.29
N SER A 24 1.13 2.25 0.02
CA SER A 24 0.73 0.87 0.31
C SER A 24 1.30 0.47 1.65
N VAL A 25 0.44 0.00 2.56
CA VAL A 25 0.84 -0.48 3.89
C VAL A 25 0.36 -1.92 4.12
N PRO A 26 1.10 -2.74 4.87
CA PRO A 26 0.83 -4.18 4.98
C PRO A 26 -0.03 -4.45 6.20
N LEU A 27 -1.35 -4.43 6.01
CA LEU A 27 -2.34 -4.62 7.07
C LEU A 27 -2.84 -6.06 7.18
N TYR A 28 -2.37 -6.97 6.34
CA TYR A 28 -2.82 -8.36 6.38
C TYR A 28 -1.75 -9.33 5.90
N TRP A 29 -1.72 -10.51 6.51
CA TRP A 29 -0.94 -11.66 6.07
C TRP A 29 -1.89 -12.80 5.79
N ASN A 30 -1.74 -13.44 4.64
CA ASN A 30 -2.54 -14.61 4.31
C ASN A 30 -2.11 -15.84 5.14
N LYS A 31 -2.87 -16.93 5.03
CA LYS A 31 -2.59 -18.21 5.71
C LYS A 31 -1.22 -18.84 5.38
N HIS A 32 -0.58 -18.40 4.31
CA HIS A 32 0.75 -18.84 3.88
C HIS A 32 1.88 -17.91 4.37
N GLY A 33 1.55 -16.90 5.18
CA GLY A 33 2.54 -15.95 5.70
C GLY A 33 2.99 -14.90 4.70
N LEU A 34 2.25 -14.71 3.59
CA LEU A 34 2.56 -13.66 2.61
C LEU A 34 1.88 -12.34 2.98
N PRO A 35 2.61 -11.21 2.95
CA PRO A 35 2.02 -9.89 3.21
C PRO A 35 1.12 -9.47 2.04
N LEU A 36 -0.04 -8.89 2.38
CA LEU A 36 -0.93 -8.22 1.43
C LEU A 36 -0.93 -6.70 1.70
N GLY A 37 -0.64 -5.93 0.66
CA GLY A 37 -0.67 -4.47 0.72
C GLY A 37 -2.10 -3.93 0.67
N SER A 38 -2.36 -2.90 1.46
CA SER A 38 -3.56 -2.06 1.43
C SER A 38 -3.19 -0.70 0.86
N GLN A 39 -3.80 -0.34 -0.27
CA GLN A 39 -3.50 0.91 -0.98
C GLN A 39 -4.43 2.03 -0.55
N PHE A 40 -3.85 3.21 -0.31
CA PHE A 40 -4.57 4.44 -0.03
C PHE A 40 -4.11 5.53 -0.98
N ILE A 41 -5.05 6.35 -1.45
CA ILE A 41 -4.81 7.51 -2.32
C ILE A 41 -5.35 8.75 -1.61
N ALA A 42 -4.60 9.85 -1.64
CA ALA A 42 -5.04 11.13 -1.10
C ALA A 42 -5.17 12.19 -2.21
N PRO A 43 -5.86 13.31 -1.94
CA PRO A 43 -5.84 14.45 -2.86
C PRO A 43 -4.42 14.96 -3.13
N PHE A 44 -4.24 15.67 -4.25
CA PHE A 44 -2.95 16.22 -4.65
C PHE A 44 -2.30 17.07 -3.53
N GLY A 45 -1.00 16.86 -3.30
CA GLY A 45 -0.23 17.56 -2.26
C GLY A 45 -0.59 17.18 -0.82
N ARG A 46 -1.28 16.06 -0.60
CA ARG A 46 -1.70 15.57 0.72
C ARG A 46 -0.96 14.31 1.17
N GLU A 47 0.33 14.23 0.89
CA GLU A 47 1.25 13.22 1.42
C GLU A 47 1.25 13.21 2.96
N ASP A 48 1.06 14.40 3.57
CA ASP A 48 0.91 14.57 5.02
C ASP A 48 -0.19 13.66 5.59
N ARG A 49 -1.35 13.60 4.93
CA ARG A 49 -2.49 12.77 5.35
C ARG A 49 -2.17 11.29 5.24
N LEU A 50 -1.49 10.89 4.17
CA LEU A 50 -1.09 9.50 3.99
C LEU A 50 -0.11 9.08 5.08
N LEU A 51 0.91 9.89 5.37
CA LEU A 51 1.88 9.59 6.42
C LEU A 51 1.26 9.59 7.82
N GLN A 52 0.33 10.52 8.10
CA GLN A 52 -0.44 10.51 9.36
C GLN A 52 -1.29 9.24 9.50
N LEU A 53 -1.98 8.83 8.42
CA LEU A 53 -2.77 7.61 8.41
C LEU A 53 -1.86 6.38 8.57
N ALA A 54 -0.72 6.33 7.89
CA ALA A 54 0.25 5.25 8.02
C ALA A 54 0.72 5.11 9.47
N ALA A 55 1.05 6.21 10.15
CA ALA A 55 1.46 6.20 11.56
C ALA A 55 0.35 5.65 12.47
N GLN A 56 -0.90 6.07 12.26
CA GLN A 56 -2.05 5.54 13.03
C GLN A 56 -2.25 4.05 12.81
N LEU A 57 -2.15 3.59 11.55
CA LEU A 57 -2.28 2.19 11.19
C LEU A 57 -1.12 1.34 11.74
N GLU A 58 0.11 1.86 11.71
CA GLU A 58 1.28 1.19 12.28
C GLU A 58 1.15 1.01 13.79
N GLN A 59 0.62 2.03 14.48
CA GLN A 59 0.38 1.97 15.92
C GLN A 59 -0.75 0.99 16.27
N ALA A 60 -1.84 1.00 15.49
CA ALA A 60 -2.99 0.11 15.71
C ALA A 60 -2.68 -1.35 15.37
N GLN A 61 -1.87 -1.58 14.34
CA GLN A 61 -1.49 -2.91 13.88
C GLN A 61 -0.01 -2.95 13.44
N PRO A 62 0.92 -3.12 14.39
CA PRO A 62 2.35 -3.16 14.08
C PRO A 62 2.70 -4.31 13.13
N TRP A 63 3.30 -3.99 11.99
CA TRP A 63 3.71 -4.97 10.97
C TRP A 63 5.18 -5.39 11.05
N MET A 64 6.03 -4.61 11.71
CA MET A 64 7.47 -4.86 11.70
C MET A 64 7.89 -6.21 12.34
N PRO A 65 7.22 -6.73 13.39
CA PRO A 65 7.48 -8.08 13.89
C PRO A 65 7.21 -9.19 12.87
N GLN A 66 6.30 -8.99 11.93
CA GLN A 66 5.88 -9.96 10.92
C GLN A 66 6.86 -9.94 9.76
N TYR A 67 7.36 -8.75 9.37
CA TYR A 67 8.45 -8.63 8.41
C TYR A 67 9.73 -9.33 8.87
N LYS A 68 10.07 -9.25 10.15
CA LYS A 68 11.25 -9.95 10.70
C LYS A 68 11.19 -11.47 10.56
N LYS A 69 9.99 -12.05 10.33
CA LYS A 69 9.82 -13.49 10.08
C LYS A 69 10.09 -13.88 8.64
N ILE A 70 10.13 -12.91 7.72
CA ILE A 70 10.45 -13.13 6.32
C ILE A 70 11.98 -13.20 6.23
N SER A 71 12.54 -14.41 6.33
CA SER A 71 13.93 -14.66 5.97
C SER A 71 14.02 -14.74 4.45
N LEU A 72 14.84 -13.87 3.86
CA LEU A 72 15.37 -14.07 2.51
C LEU A 72 16.54 -15.05 2.54
#